data_AF-X1SAU1-F1
#
_entry.id   AF-X1SAU1-F1
#
_cell.length_a   1.000
_cell.length_b   1.000
_cell.length_c   1.000
_cell.angle_alpha   90.00
_cell.angle_beta   90.00
_cell.angle_gamma   90.00
#
_symmetry.space_group_name_H-M   'P 1'
#
loop_
_entity.id
_entity.type
_entity.pdbx_description
1 polymer ?
#
loop_
_entity_poly.entity_id
_entity_poly.type
_entity_poly.pdbx_seq_one_letter_code
_entity_poly.pdbx_strand_id
1 'polypeptide(L)'
;MSELKELIAKAKQKDLKAMGELFNQFKPLLKSRAKKYSCYGLEYDDVFQQTSLIFILAVYDYKEQPPVTFAGYLKKVIDWRLWLYYQKYLKQKIEISSGLKPKKI
;
A
#
# COMPACT_ATOMS: atom_id res chain seq x y z
N MET A 1 9.00 -16.63 19.53
CA MET A 1 8.12 -15.94 18.54
C MET A 1 8.92 -15.77 17.26
N SER A 2 8.32 -15.85 16.07
CA SER A 2 9.09 -15.60 14.82
C SER A 2 9.54 -14.13 14.81
N GLU A 3 10.80 -13.85 14.44
CA GLU A 3 11.39 -12.50 14.40
C GLU A 3 10.47 -11.46 13.70
N LEU A 4 9.79 -11.90 12.64
CA LEU A 4 8.82 -11.08 11.91
C LEU A 4 7.63 -10.65 12.78
N LYS A 5 7.12 -11.52 13.64
CA LYS A 5 5.99 -11.20 14.53
C LYS A 5 6.36 -10.14 15.55
N GLU A 6 7.57 -10.23 16.11
CA GLU A 6 8.08 -9.23 17.05
C GLU A 6 8.27 -7.88 16.37
N LEU A 7 8.81 -7.89 15.14
CA LEU A 7 8.99 -6.67 14.35
C LEU A 7 7.64 -6.00 14.03
N ILE A 8 6.63 -6.78 13.65
CA ILE A 8 5.26 -6.28 13.43
C ILE A 8 4.68 -5.70 14.74
N ALA A 9 4.87 -6.38 15.87
CA ALA A 9 4.36 -5.91 17.15
C ALA A 9 4.98 -4.56 17.56
N LYS A 10 6.31 -4.41 17.40
CA LYS A 10 7.01 -3.14 17.65
C LYS A 10 6.57 -2.05 16.67
N ALA A 11 6.46 -2.36 15.38
CA ALA A 11 6.00 -1.41 14.37
C ALA A 11 4.59 -0.86 14.68
N LYS A 12 3.69 -1.71 15.20
CA LYS A 12 2.37 -1.28 15.67
C LYS A 12 2.39 -0.38 16.89
N GLN A 13 3.41 -0.49 17.73
CA GLN A 13 3.65 0.39 18.88
C GLN A 13 4.28 1.74 18.47
N LYS A 14 4.26 2.08 17.17
CA LYS A 14 4.84 3.32 16.60
C LYS A 14 6.36 3.39 16.72
N ASP A 15 7.04 2.26 16.87
CA ASP A 15 8.49 2.19 16.74
C ASP A 15 8.88 2.44 15.27
N LEU A 16 9.45 3.62 15.01
CA LEU A 16 9.86 4.05 13.68
C LEU A 16 10.96 3.17 13.10
N LYS A 17 11.87 2.67 13.94
CA LYS A 17 12.97 1.81 13.51
C LYS A 17 12.41 0.45 13.08
N ALA A 18 11.52 -0.13 13.89
CA ALA A 18 10.86 -1.39 13.56
C ALA A 18 10.02 -1.29 12.28
N MET A 19 9.25 -0.20 12.12
CA MET A 19 8.48 0.05 10.89
C MET A 19 9.41 0.21 9.68
N GLY A 20 10.53 0.92 9.81
CA GLY A 20 11.52 1.09 8.75
C GLY A 20 12.19 -0.22 8.34
N GLU A 21 12.58 -1.04 9.31
CA GLU A 21 13.13 -2.38 9.07
C GLU A 21 12.12 -3.28 8.36
N LEU A 22 10.87 -3.31 8.84
CA LEU A 22 9.79 -4.07 8.20
C LEU A 22 9.52 -3.57 6.79
N PHE A 23 9.48 -2.26 6.57
CA PHE A 23 9.32 -1.65 5.25
C PHE A 23 10.43 -2.10 4.29
N ASN A 24 11.69 -2.08 4.75
CA ASN A 24 12.83 -2.49 3.92
C ASN A 24 12.76 -3.97 3.52
N GLN A 25 12.30 -4.85 4.41
CA GLN A 25 12.08 -6.27 4.09
C GLN A 25 11.03 -6.45 2.98
N PHE A 26 9.94 -5.68 3.01
CA PHE A 26 8.86 -5.77 2.03
C PHE A 26 9.04 -4.85 0.82
N LYS A 27 10.07 -4.01 0.78
CA LYS A 27 10.35 -3.05 -0.31
C LYS A 27 10.34 -3.68 -1.71
N PRO A 28 10.89 -4.90 -1.94
CA PRO A 28 10.78 -5.56 -3.26
C PRO A 28 9.34 -5.81 -3.70
N LEU A 29 8.46 -6.23 -2.77
CA LEU A 29 7.02 -6.39 -3.04
C LEU A 29 6.39 -5.04 -3.40
N LEU A 30 6.67 -3.99 -2.61
CA LEU A 30 6.10 -2.65 -2.85
C LEU A 30 6.51 -2.11 -4.22
N LYS A 31 7.80 -2.23 -4.59
CA LYS A 31 8.31 -1.83 -5.90
C LYS A 31 7.64 -2.59 -7.04
N SER A 32 7.45 -3.91 -6.88
CA SER A 32 6.78 -4.75 -7.87
C SER A 32 5.33 -4.32 -8.09
N ARG A 33 4.60 -4.00 -7.00
CA ARG A 33 3.22 -3.52 -7.07
C ARG A 33 3.13 -2.12 -7.68
N ALA A 34 3.99 -1.20 -7.26
CA ALA A 34 4.02 0.14 -7.82
C ALA A 34 4.28 0.11 -9.33
N LYS A 35 5.24 -0.70 -9.80
CA LYS A 35 5.54 -0.86 -11.23
C LYS A 35 4.34 -1.39 -12.03
N LYS A 36 3.57 -2.33 -11.47
CA LYS A 36 2.36 -2.84 -12.14
C LYS A 36 1.36 -1.71 -12.40
N TYR A 37 1.15 -0.84 -11.42
CA TYR A 37 0.15 0.22 -11.52
C TYR A 37 0.64 1.45 -12.29
N SER A 38 1.96 1.71 -12.32
CA SER A 38 2.53 2.77 -13.17
C SER A 38 2.35 2.46 -14.66
N CYS A 39 2.34 1.18 -15.05
CA CYS A 39 2.03 0.77 -16.43
C CYS A 39 0.62 1.18 -16.91
N TYR A 40 -0.29 1.57 -16.01
CA TYR A 40 -1.61 2.09 -16.36
C TYR A 40 -1.64 3.63 -16.55
N GLY A 41 -0.49 4.29 -16.66
CA GLY A 41 -0.38 5.73 -16.92
C GLY A 41 -0.41 6.60 -15.65
N LEU A 42 0.02 6.04 -14.53
CA LEU A 42 0.33 6.75 -13.29
C LEU A 42 1.85 6.92 -13.15
N GLU A 43 2.29 8.03 -12.57
CA GLU A 43 3.71 8.23 -12.26
C GLU A 43 4.20 7.23 -11.22
N TYR A 44 5.34 6.59 -11.47
CA TYR A 44 5.85 5.52 -10.61
C TYR A 44 6.06 5.98 -9.18
N ASP A 45 6.64 7.17 -8.99
CA ASP A 45 6.95 7.70 -7.67
C ASP A 45 5.68 7.99 -6.86
N ASP A 46 4.63 8.52 -7.50
CA ASP A 46 3.32 8.74 -6.87
C ASP A 46 2.68 7.41 -6.43
N VAL A 47 2.71 6.40 -7.30
CA VAL A 47 2.19 5.07 -6.97
C VAL A 47 3.02 4.42 -5.87
N PHE A 48 4.33 4.58 -5.89
CA PHE A 48 5.21 4.02 -4.86
C PHE A 48 4.99 4.69 -3.49
N GLN A 49 4.78 6.02 -3.46
CA GLN A 49 4.37 6.73 -2.25
C GLN A 49 3.03 6.22 -1.73
N GLN A 50 2.02 6.10 -2.60
CA GLN A 50 0.71 5.58 -2.21
C GLN A 50 0.79 4.13 -1.71
N THR A 51 1.59 3.29 -2.36
CA THR A 51 1.85 1.91 -1.94
C THR A 51 2.51 1.87 -0.55
N SER A 52 3.43 2.79 -0.29
CA SER A 52 4.13 2.91 0.99
C SER A 52 3.18 3.33 2.12
N LEU A 53 2.28 4.28 1.85
CA LEU A 53 1.24 4.67 2.79
C LEU A 53 0.28 3.51 3.09
N ILE A 54 -0.16 2.79 2.07
CA ILE A 54 -1.01 1.61 2.22
C ILE A 54 -0.33 0.54 3.07
N PHE A 55 0.97 0.30 2.86
CA PHE A 55 1.74 -0.64 3.66
C PHE A 55 1.73 -0.27 5.15
N ILE A 56 2.02 0.99 5.48
CA ILE A 56 2.03 1.48 6.87
C ILE A 56 0.67 1.26 7.53
N LEU A 57 -0.42 1.65 6.85
CA LEU A 57 -1.78 1.45 7.34
C LEU A 57 -2.09 -0.05 7.52
N ALA A 58 -1.69 -0.89 6.58
CA ALA A 58 -1.90 -2.33 6.65
C ALA A 58 -1.13 -2.98 7.82
N VAL A 59 0.06 -2.48 8.18
CA VAL A 59 0.78 -2.95 9.37
C VAL A 59 -0.03 -2.67 10.64
N TYR A 60 -0.61 -1.48 10.77
CA TYR A 60 -1.47 -1.13 11.90
C TYR A 60 -2.75 -1.99 11.94
N ASP A 61 -3.39 -2.17 10.80
CA ASP A 61 -4.66 -2.90 10.67
C ASP A 61 -4.50 -4.43 10.75
N TYR A 62 -3.30 -4.97 10.55
CA TYR A 62 -3.07 -6.40 10.47
C TYR A 62 -3.56 -7.11 11.73
N LYS A 63 -4.29 -8.20 11.58
CA LYS A 63 -4.63 -9.09 12.69
C LYS A 63 -4.17 -10.48 12.28
N GLU A 64 -3.41 -11.15 13.14
CA GLU A 64 -2.96 -12.50 12.84
C GLU A 64 -4.18 -13.44 12.83
N GLN A 65 -4.45 -14.04 11.68
CA GLN A 65 -5.54 -14.98 11.47
C GLN A 65 -5.03 -16.14 10.62
N PRO A 66 -4.67 -17.26 11.24
CA PRO A 66 -4.32 -18.47 10.51
C PRO A 66 -5.46 -18.90 9.57
N PRO A 67 -5.18 -19.40 8.36
CA PRO A 67 -3.86 -19.75 7.82
C PRO A 67 -3.14 -18.61 7.07
N VAL A 68 -3.63 -17.36 7.15
CA VAL A 68 -3.13 -16.26 6.31
C VAL A 68 -1.85 -15.66 6.91
N THR A 69 -0.75 -15.76 6.16
CA THR A 69 0.52 -15.12 6.53
C THR A 69 0.44 -13.60 6.35
N PHE A 70 1.29 -12.88 7.09
CA PHE A 70 1.40 -11.42 6.96
C PHE A 70 1.69 -10.97 5.51
N ALA A 71 2.60 -11.67 4.83
CA ALA A 71 2.92 -11.38 3.42
C ALA A 71 1.71 -11.59 2.48
N GLY A 72 0.95 -12.67 2.70
CA GLY A 72 -0.28 -12.95 1.95
C GLY A 72 -1.36 -11.88 2.17
N TYR A 73 -1.54 -11.46 3.43
CA TYR A 73 -2.41 -10.35 3.80
C TYR A 73 -1.98 -9.04 3.11
N LEU A 74 -0.71 -8.64 3.26
CA LEU A 74 -0.17 -7.41 2.68
C LEU A 74 -0.39 -7.34 1.18
N LYS A 75 -0.06 -8.41 0.46
CA LYS A 75 -0.23 -8.50 -0.99
C LYS A 75 -1.69 -8.22 -1.39
N LYS A 76 -2.66 -8.85 -0.72
CA LYS A 76 -4.09 -8.63 -0.99
C LYS A 76 -4.53 -7.20 -0.70
N VAL A 77 -4.13 -6.64 0.44
CA VAL A 77 -4.51 -5.28 0.84
C VAL A 77 -3.93 -4.23 -0.09
N ILE A 78 -2.66 -4.38 -0.47
CA ILE A 78 -1.98 -3.47 -1.41
C ILE A 78 -2.67 -3.51 -2.78
N ASP A 79 -2.89 -4.70 -3.33
CA ASP A 79 -3.56 -4.85 -4.63
C ASP A 79 -4.95 -4.21 -4.62
N TRP A 80 -5.75 -4.49 -3.59
CA TRP A 80 -7.10 -3.95 -3.48
C TRP A 80 -7.11 -2.42 -3.33
N ARG A 81 -6.32 -1.87 -2.41
CA ARG A 81 -6.30 -0.42 -2.15
C ARG A 81 -5.69 0.37 -3.32
N LEU A 82 -4.69 -0.18 -4.01
CA LEU A 82 -4.16 0.43 -5.24
C LEU A 82 -5.16 0.38 -6.39
N TRP A 83 -5.94 -0.69 -6.52
CA TRP A 83 -7.03 -0.75 -7.50
C TRP A 83 -8.07 0.35 -7.26
N LEU A 84 -8.52 0.54 -6.01
CA LEU A 84 -9.45 1.61 -5.65
C LEU A 84 -8.85 3.01 -5.93
N TYR A 85 -7.58 3.20 -5.59
CA TYR A 85 -6.86 4.44 -5.89
C TYR A 85 -6.83 4.71 -7.40
N TYR A 86 -6.47 3.71 -8.20
CA TYR A 86 -6.43 3.81 -9.66
C TYR A 86 -7.80 4.12 -10.27
N GLN A 87 -8.86 3.44 -9.82
CA GLN A 87 -10.23 3.72 -10.26
C GLN A 87 -10.64 5.17 -9.98
N LYS A 88 -10.28 5.69 -8.80
CA LYS A 88 -10.54 7.09 -8.43
C LYS A 88 -9.73 8.05 -9.32
N TYR A 89 -8.47 7.76 -9.59
CA TYR A 89 -7.62 8.55 -10.48
C TYR A 89 -8.18 8.62 -11.90
N LEU A 90 -8.57 7.47 -12.48
CA LEU A 90 -9.19 7.43 -13.81
C LEU A 90 -10.46 8.27 -13.87
N LYS A 91 -11.33 8.14 -12.87
CA LYS A 91 -12.57 8.92 -12.78
C LYS A 91 -12.27 10.43 -12.79
N GLN A 92 -11.31 10.87 -11.98
CA GLN A 92 -10.90 12.27 -11.95
C GLN A 92 -10.35 12.74 -13.30
N LYS A 93 -9.52 11.92 -13.95
CA LYS A 93 -8.97 12.23 -15.28
C LYS A 93 -10.08 12.40 -16.32
N ILE A 94 -11.08 11.51 -16.31
CA ILE A 94 -12.24 11.58 -17.20
C ILE A 94 -13.07 12.85 -16.90
N GLU A 95 -13.38 13.11 -15.62
CA GLU A 95 -14.13 14.31 -15.21
C GLU A 95 -13.44 15.59 -15.70
N ILE A 96 -12.13 15.71 -15.47
CA ILE A 96 -11.33 16.85 -15.92
C ILE A 96 -11.34 16.96 -17.45
N SER A 97 -11.13 15.86 -18.18
CA SER A 97 -11.13 15.88 -19.64
C SER A 97 -12.51 16.24 -20.24
N SER A 98 -13.59 15.92 -19.53
CA SER A 98 -14.97 16.23 -19.92
C SER A 98 -15.43 17.61 -19.46
N GLY A 99 -14.55 18.43 -18.86
CA GLY A 99 -14.88 19.75 -18.34
C GLY A 99 -15.71 19.76 -17.05
N LEU A 100 -15.88 18.60 -16.42
CA LEU A 100 -16.56 18.47 -15.13
C LEU A 100 -15.59 18.83 -14.00
N LYS A 101 -16.08 19.56 -12.99
CA LYS A 101 -15.28 19.81 -11.79
C LYS A 101 -15.17 18.52 -10.99
N PRO A 102 -13.96 18.00 -10.73
CA PRO A 102 -13.81 16.83 -9.88
C PRO A 102 -14.35 17.15 -8.49
N LYS A 103 -15.09 16.19 -7.90
CA LYS A 103 -15.60 16.34 -6.53
C LYS A 103 -14.41 16.58 -5.58
N LYS A 104 -14.34 17.77 -4.97
CA LYS A 104 -13.35 18.09 -3.93
C LYS A 104 -13.58 17.17 -2.71
N ILE A 105 -12.48 16.69 -2.14
CA ILE A 105 -12.40 15.93 -0.88
C ILE A 105 -12.51 16.93 0.27
#